data_AF-Q1EMN4-F1
#
_entry.id   AF-Q1EMN4-F1
#
_cell.length_a   1.000
_cell.length_b   1.000
_cell.length_c   1.000
_cell.angle_alpha   90.00
_cell.angle_beta   90.00
_cell.angle_gamma   90.00
#
_symmetry.space_group_name_H-M   'P 1'
#
loop_
_entity.id
_entity.type
_entity.pdbx_description
1 polymer ?
#
loop_
_entity_poly.entity_id
_entity_poly.type
_entity_poly.pdbx_seq_one_letter_code
_entity_poly.pdbx_strand_id
1 'polypeptide(L)'
;DDKLASTATTDDDLKSFDSDFVKVDQSTLFDLILAANYLNIKPLLDLTCQTVAEMIKGKTPEEIRKTFNIKNDFTAEEEEEVRRENQWAFE
;
A
#
# COMPACT_ATOMS: atom_id res chain seq x y z
N ASP A 1 -3.42 -0.68 46.62
CA ASP A 1 -4.23 -1.53 45.74
C ASP A 1 -4.22 -0.96 44.33
N ASP A 2 -3.24 -1.42 43.56
CA ASP A 2 -2.94 -0.98 42.20
C ASP A 2 -3.85 -1.74 41.24
N LYS A 3 -5.08 -1.24 41.06
CA LYS A 3 -6.05 -1.86 40.16
C LYS A 3 -5.76 -1.35 38.75
N LEU A 4 -4.77 -1.97 38.12
CA LEU A 4 -4.45 -1.79 36.70
C LEU A 4 -5.71 -2.12 35.89
N ALA A 5 -6.43 -1.09 35.47
CA ALA A 5 -7.57 -1.24 34.61
C ALA A 5 -7.05 -1.63 33.22
N SER A 6 -7.16 -2.92 32.89
CA SER A 6 -7.08 -3.40 31.51
C SER A 6 -8.27 -2.81 30.76
N THR A 7 -8.12 -1.60 30.23
CA THR A 7 -9.02 -1.07 29.20
C THR A 7 -8.94 -2.02 28.02
N ALA A 8 -10.03 -2.75 27.77
CA ALA A 8 -10.11 -3.64 26.62
C ALA A 8 -10.02 -2.77 25.35
N THR A 9 -8.88 -2.84 24.66
CA THR A 9 -8.72 -2.22 23.34
C THR A 9 -9.74 -2.84 22.40
N THR A 10 -10.54 -2.01 21.74
CA THR A 10 -11.54 -2.49 20.77
C THR A 10 -10.91 -2.73 19.40
N ASP A 11 -11.56 -3.54 18.56
CA ASP A 11 -11.10 -3.76 17.18
C ASP A 11 -11.05 -2.46 16.36
N ASP A 12 -11.92 -1.49 16.67
CA ASP A 12 -11.94 -0.20 16.00
C ASP A 12 -10.76 0.68 16.43
N ASP A 13 -10.36 0.61 17.70
CA ASP A 13 -9.13 1.28 18.18
C ASP A 13 -7.89 0.73 17.48
N LEU A 14 -7.82 -0.60 17.27
CA LEU A 14 -6.72 -1.25 16.56
C LEU A 14 -6.68 -0.83 15.08
N LYS A 15 -7.82 -0.80 14.39
CA LYS A 15 -7.88 -0.33 13.00
C LYS A 15 -7.47 1.14 12.85
N SER A 16 -7.89 1.99 13.79
CA SER A 16 -7.48 3.39 13.79
C SER A 16 -5.97 3.50 13.97
N PHE A 17 -5.41 2.74 14.92
CA PHE A 17 -3.98 2.69 15.14
C PHE A 17 -3.22 2.22 13.90
N ASP A 18 -3.64 1.12 13.29
CA ASP A 18 -3.00 0.56 12.08
C ASP A 18 -3.03 1.57 10.92
N SER A 19 -4.16 2.26 10.73
CA SER A 19 -4.28 3.31 9.72
C SER A 19 -3.34 4.48 9.98
N ASP A 20 -3.16 4.88 11.24
CA ASP A 20 -2.24 5.96 11.61
C ASP A 20 -0.78 5.51 11.53
N PHE A 21 -0.49 4.27 11.88
CA PHE A 21 0.86 3.68 11.91
C PHE A 21 1.50 3.67 10.52
N VAL A 22 0.73 3.35 9.48
CA VAL A 22 1.22 3.31 8.08
C VAL A 22 1.23 4.67 7.38
N LYS A 23 0.81 5.76 8.03
CA LYS A 23 0.92 7.14 7.50
C LYS A 23 2.34 7.68 7.61
N VAL A 24 3.26 7.00 6.93
CA VAL A 24 4.67 7.36 6.81
C VAL A 24 5.01 7.67 5.35
N ASP A 25 6.22 8.16 5.09
CA ASP A 25 6.68 8.35 3.72
C ASP A 25 6.90 7.01 2.99
N GLN A 26 6.95 7.04 1.66
CA GLN A 26 7.07 5.84 0.83
C GLN A 26 8.33 5.02 1.13
N SER A 27 9.46 5.67 1.43
CA SER A 27 10.71 4.96 1.73
C SER A 27 10.55 4.14 3.00
N THR A 28 10.04 4.77 4.06
CA THR A 28 9.76 4.09 5.32
C THR A 28 8.74 2.96 5.17
N LEU A 29 7.69 3.17 4.37
CA LEU A 29 6.69 2.12 4.11
C LEU A 29 7.30 0.90 3.40
N PHE A 30 8.19 1.10 2.44
CA PHE A 30 8.89 -0.01 1.77
C PHE A 30 9.88 -0.71 2.70
N ASP A 31 10.60 0.03 3.54
CA ASP A 31 11.47 -0.56 4.55
C ASP A 31 10.67 -1.41 5.56
N LEU A 32 9.46 -0.97 5.94
CA LEU A 32 8.55 -1.74 6.79
C LEU A 32 8.10 -3.04 6.11
N ILE A 33 7.78 -3.03 4.81
CA ILE A 33 7.43 -4.23 4.04
C ILE A 33 8.60 -5.22 4.06
N LEU A 34 9.82 -4.75 3.78
CA LEU A 34 11.02 -5.57 3.78
C LEU A 34 11.32 -6.16 5.17
N ALA A 35 11.23 -5.33 6.21
CA ALA A 35 11.43 -5.76 7.59
C ALA A 35 10.37 -6.77 8.05
N ALA A 36 9.10 -6.54 7.73
CA ALA A 36 8.00 -7.44 8.06
C ALA A 36 8.17 -8.82 7.39
N ASN A 37 8.57 -8.83 6.11
CA ASN A 37 8.89 -10.06 5.39
C ASN A 37 10.11 -10.78 6.00
N TYR A 38 11.19 -10.06 6.29
CA TYR A 38 12.40 -10.63 6.88
C TYR A 38 12.15 -11.25 8.27
N LEU A 39 11.38 -10.56 9.12
CA LEU A 39 11.02 -11.02 10.46
C LEU A 39 9.83 -12.00 10.47
N ASN A 40 9.26 -12.30 9.31
CA ASN A 40 8.08 -13.17 9.15
C ASN A 40 6.85 -12.71 9.96
N ILE A 41 6.62 -11.40 10.01
CA ILE A 41 5.46 -10.79 10.70
C ILE A 41 4.34 -10.59 9.67
N LYS A 42 3.57 -11.67 9.42
CA LYS A 42 2.52 -11.67 8.39
C LYS A 42 1.50 -10.53 8.54
N PRO A 43 0.95 -10.20 9.72
CA PRO A 43 -0.06 -9.14 9.83
C PRO A 43 0.47 -7.75 9.42
N LEU A 44 1.73 -7.45 9.75
CA LEU A 44 2.37 -6.19 9.37
C LEU A 44 2.66 -6.15 7.87
N LEU A 45 3.08 -7.29 7.29
CA LEU A 45 3.27 -7.41 5.85
C LEU A 45 1.95 -7.22 5.10
N ASP A 46 0.87 -7.85 5.55
CA ASP A 46 -0.47 -7.70 4.96
C ASP A 46 -0.94 -6.23 5.04
N LEU A 47 -0.81 -5.59 6.21
CA LEU A 47 -1.20 -4.19 6.42
C LEU A 47 -0.46 -3.24 5.47
N THR A 48 0.87 -3.34 5.42
CA THR A 48 1.70 -2.45 4.60
C THR A 48 1.50 -2.70 3.09
N CYS A 49 1.35 -3.96 2.66
CA CYS A 49 0.99 -4.30 1.28
C CYS A 49 -0.39 -3.76 0.90
N GLN A 50 -1.37 -3.85 1.81
CA GLN A 50 -2.72 -3.30 1.61
C GLN A 50 -2.67 -1.79 1.43
N THR A 51 -1.88 -1.07 2.22
CA THR A 51 -1.68 0.38 2.07
C THR A 51 -1.13 0.74 0.68
N VAL A 52 -0.12 -0.01 0.20
CA VAL A 52 0.43 0.20 -1.16
C VAL A 52 -0.61 -0.08 -2.23
N ALA A 53 -1.41 -1.14 -2.08
CA ALA A 53 -2.48 -1.47 -3.01
C ALA A 53 -3.55 -0.35 -3.07
N GLU A 54 -3.90 0.25 -1.93
CA GLU A 54 -4.82 1.39 -1.86
C GLU A 54 -4.26 2.64 -2.53
N MET A 55 -2.93 2.85 -2.49
CA MET A 55 -2.28 3.94 -3.21
C MET A 55 -2.33 3.79 -4.74
N ILE A 56 -2.53 2.56 -5.24
CA ILE A 56 -2.61 2.22 -6.67
C ILE A 56 -4.06 2.21 -7.15
N LYS A 57 -4.97 1.75 -6.30
CA LYS A 57 -6.38 1.55 -6.64
C LYS A 57 -7.03 2.84 -7.17
N GLY A 58 -7.62 2.74 -8.35
CA GLY A 58 -8.37 3.84 -8.98
C GLY A 58 -7.51 4.95 -9.60
N LYS A 59 -6.18 4.81 -9.60
CA LYS A 59 -5.28 5.73 -10.30
C LYS A 59 -4.99 5.27 -11.73
N THR A 60 -4.73 6.21 -12.62
CA THR A 60 -4.27 5.88 -13.97
C THR A 60 -2.81 5.39 -13.96
N PRO A 61 -2.36 4.66 -14.99
CA PRO A 61 -0.95 4.26 -15.12
C PRO A 61 0.02 5.44 -14.99
N GLU A 62 -0.32 6.61 -15.53
CA GLU A 62 0.50 7.82 -15.46
C GLU A 62 0.57 8.38 -14.03
N GLU A 63 -0.53 8.37 -13.29
CA GLU A 63 -0.56 8.78 -11.88
C GLU A 63 0.20 7.83 -10.97
N ILE A 64 0.12 6.52 -11.23
CA ILE A 64 0.90 5.49 -10.53
C ILE A 64 2.39 5.72 -10.79
N ARG A 65 2.78 5.87 -12.06
CA ARG A 65 4.17 6.15 -12.45
C ARG A 65 4.70 7.40 -11.75
N LYS A 66 3.91 8.47 -11.70
CA LYS A 66 4.29 9.70 -10.97
C LYS A 66 4.40 9.49 -9.46
N THR A 67 3.44 8.78 -8.85
CA THR A 67 3.41 8.53 -7.40
C THR A 67 4.65 7.75 -6.95
N PHE A 68 5.01 6.71 -7.69
CA PHE A 68 6.12 5.81 -7.36
C PHE A 68 7.43 6.19 -8.07
N ASN A 69 7.47 7.33 -8.74
CA ASN A 69 8.62 7.83 -9.48
C ASN A 69 9.20 6.79 -10.49
N ILE A 70 8.30 6.09 -11.18
CA ILE A 70 8.63 5.07 -12.18
C ILE A 70 8.73 5.74 -13.56
N LYS A 71 9.83 5.50 -14.26
CA LYS A 71 10.02 5.96 -15.63
C LYS A 71 9.19 5.08 -16.58
N ASN A 72 8.45 5.70 -17.51
CA ASN A 72 7.84 4.97 -18.62
C ASN A 72 8.94 4.48 -19.57
N ASP A 73 9.04 3.17 -19.74
CA ASP A 73 9.99 2.48 -20.59
C ASP A 73 9.34 1.93 -21.88
N PHE A 74 8.02 2.05 -22.03
CA PHE A 74 7.32 1.73 -23.27
C PHE A 74 7.54 2.81 -24.34
N THR A 75 7.66 2.37 -25.58
CA THR A 75 7.43 3.23 -26.74
C THR A 75 5.95 3.60 -26.87
N ALA A 76 5.64 4.64 -27.65
CA ALA A 76 4.25 5.06 -27.86
C ALA A 76 3.41 3.94 -28.49
N GLU A 77 4.00 3.16 -29.39
CA GLU A 77 3.35 2.04 -30.08
C GLU A 77 3.05 0.89 -29.11
N GLU A 78 4.00 0.52 -28.24
CA GLU A 78 3.80 -0.50 -27.21
C GLU A 78 2.75 -0.05 -26.17
N GLU A 79 2.76 1.22 -25.76
CA GLU A 79 1.77 1.74 -24.81
C GLU A 79 0.36 1.75 -25.40
N GLU A 80 0.21 2.08 -26.68
CA GLU A 80 -1.07 1.98 -27.39
C GLU A 80 -1.56 0.53 -27.54
N GLU A 81 -0.66 -0.41 -27.84
CA GLU A 81 -1.01 -1.83 -27.93
C GLU A 81 -1.47 -2.38 -26.57
N VAL A 82 -0.71 -2.11 -25.51
CA VAL A 82 -1.08 -2.51 -24.14
C VAL A 82 -2.42 -1.88 -23.72
N ARG A 83 -2.65 -0.60 -24.05
CA ARG A 83 -3.92 0.08 -23.74
C ARG A 83 -5.09 -0.54 -24.51
N ARG A 84 -4.89 -0.92 -25.77
CA ARG A 84 -5.89 -1.60 -26.60
C ARG A 84 -6.23 -2.99 -26.05
N GLU A 85 -5.24 -3.78 -25.68
CA GLU A 85 -5.44 -5.13 -25.13
C GLU A 85 -6.12 -5.11 -23.75
N ASN A 86 -5.85 -4.09 -22.95
CA ASN A 86 -6.39 -3.95 -21.60
C ASN A 86 -7.58 -2.99 -21.51
N GLN A 87 -8.27 -2.70 -22.61
CA GLN A 87 -9.46 -1.83 -22.62
C GLN A 87 -10.51 -2.28 -21.59
N TRP A 88 -10.69 -3.59 -21.41
CA TRP A 88 -11.61 -4.18 -20.43
C TRP A 88 -11.39 -3.71 -18.99
N ALA A 89 -10.18 -3.26 -18.63
CA ALA A 89 -9.86 -2.77 -17.29
C ALA A 89 -10.21 -1.27 -17.09
N PHE A 90 -10.61 -0.59 -18.16
CA PHE A 90 -10.94 0.84 -18.19
C PHE A 90 -12.39 1.12 -18.62
N GLU A 91 -13.19 0.09 -18.91
CA GLU A 91 -14.64 0.11 -19.13
C GLU A 91 -15.42 -0.08 -17.82
#